data_AF-W4DY83-F1
#
_entry.id   AF-W4DY83-F1
#
_cell.length_a   1.000
_cell.length_b   1.000
_cell.length_c   1.000
_cell.angle_alpha   90.00
_cell.angle_beta   90.00
_cell.angle_gamma   90.00
#
_symmetry.space_group_name_H-M   'P 1'
#
loop_
_entity.id
_entity.type
_entity.pdbx_description
1 polymer ?
#
loop_
_entity_poly.entity_id
_entity_poly.type
_entity_poly.pdbx_seq_one_letter_code
_entity_poly.pdbx_strand_id
1 'polypeptide(L)'
;MKKIVAISGALSTLFFLIHLIVACIYYAGIMPYGYIHMTIGGILSIVMSVHMLSAIFLMVKNRQRDKQAKQYPQLNMGTVIQSVTGIFTGIFLLVHILVIELSKRIDGTMFNIIYVSAEFLFLLTVGLHMAISVPKLFISMGVIKKRENYPLFIRGTYVFLALVLVMYMGSQIMFWAA
;
A
#
# COMPACT_ATOMS: atom_id res chain seq x y z
N MET A 1 -1.67 -7.92 -20.03
CA MET A 1 -1.78 -6.79 -19.09
C MET A 1 -2.58 -7.11 -17.83
N LYS A 2 -3.84 -7.57 -17.89
CA LYS A 2 -4.61 -7.92 -16.67
C LYS A 2 -3.86 -8.89 -15.73
N LYS A 3 -3.25 -9.94 -16.29
CA LYS A 3 -2.40 -10.89 -15.54
C LYS A 3 -1.18 -10.21 -14.89
N ILE A 4 -0.52 -9.29 -15.62
CA ILE A 4 0.64 -8.54 -15.10
C ILE A 4 0.22 -7.68 -13.91
N VAL A 5 -0.88 -6.95 -14.01
CA VAL A 5 -1.42 -6.12 -12.91
C VAL A 5 -1.74 -6.98 -11.68
N ALA A 6 -2.36 -8.15 -11.89
CA ALA A 6 -2.69 -9.07 -10.79
C ALA A 6 -1.42 -9.64 -10.12
N ILE A 7 -0.46 -10.15 -10.90
CA ILE A 7 0.78 -10.73 -10.39
C ILE A 7 1.62 -9.67 -9.68
N SER A 8 1.85 -8.52 -10.32
CA SER A 8 2.59 -7.41 -9.71
C SER A 8 1.89 -6.87 -8.46
N GLY A 9 0.56 -6.79 -8.44
CA GLY A 9 -0.19 -6.36 -7.25
C GLY A 9 -0.09 -7.36 -6.10
N ALA A 10 -0.10 -8.66 -6.39
CA ALA A 10 0.13 -9.71 -5.40
C ALA A 10 1.56 -9.63 -4.82
N LEU A 11 2.56 -9.46 -5.69
CA LEU A 11 3.96 -9.31 -5.25
C LEU A 11 4.17 -8.01 -4.46
N SER A 12 3.60 -6.88 -4.90
CA SER A 12 3.64 -5.62 -4.13
C SER A 12 3.03 -5.80 -2.76
N THR A 13 1.87 -6.48 -2.65
CA THR A 13 1.24 -6.78 -1.35
C THR A 13 2.17 -7.59 -0.45
N LEU A 14 2.77 -8.66 -0.99
CA LEU A 14 3.68 -9.51 -0.23
C LEU A 14 4.93 -8.75 0.23
N PHE A 15 5.63 -8.09 -0.68
CA PHE A 15 6.85 -7.34 -0.36
C PHE A 15 6.56 -6.15 0.57
N PHE A 16 5.40 -5.52 0.47
CA PHE A 16 4.99 -4.46 1.38
C PHE A 16 4.83 -4.99 2.81
N LEU A 17 4.17 -6.13 2.99
CA LEU A 17 4.04 -6.75 4.32
C LEU A 17 5.41 -7.17 4.88
N ILE A 18 6.29 -7.73 4.05
CA ILE A 18 7.65 -8.08 4.46
C ILE A 18 8.43 -6.81 4.86
N HIS A 19 8.38 -5.76 4.04
CA HIS A 19 9.04 -4.49 4.33
C HIS A 19 8.55 -3.90 5.66
N LEU A 20 7.25 -3.96 5.90
CA LEU A 20 6.65 -3.48 7.14
C LEU A 20 7.10 -4.28 8.37
N ILE A 21 7.18 -5.61 8.27
CA ILE A 21 7.69 -6.46 9.36
C ILE A 21 9.13 -6.05 9.69
N VAL A 22 9.97 -5.89 8.67
CA VAL A 22 11.37 -5.46 8.85
C VAL A 22 11.44 -4.05 9.45
N ALA A 23 10.56 -3.14 9.05
CA ALA A 23 10.44 -1.80 9.64
C ALA A 23 10.07 -1.87 11.12
N CYS A 24 9.08 -2.68 11.50
CA CYS A 24 8.68 -2.84 12.89
C CYS A 24 9.81 -3.43 13.76
N ILE A 25 10.57 -4.40 13.23
CA ILE A 25 11.74 -4.98 13.92
C ILE A 25 12.82 -3.91 14.14
N TYR A 26 13.05 -3.06 13.13
CA TYR A 26 13.97 -1.93 13.24
C TYR A 26 13.50 -0.93 14.31
N TYR A 27 12.23 -0.50 14.25
CA TYR A 27 11.66 0.42 15.22
C TYR A 27 11.59 -0.12 16.65
N ALA A 28 11.48 -1.44 16.82
CA ALA A 28 11.59 -2.09 18.13
C ALA A 28 13.03 -2.16 18.67
N GLY A 29 14.04 -1.66 17.93
CA GLY A 29 15.45 -1.71 18.31
C GLY A 29 16.08 -3.11 18.25
N ILE A 30 15.37 -4.10 17.69
CA ILE A 30 15.84 -5.50 17.62
C ILE A 30 16.91 -5.67 16.53
N MET A 31 16.84 -4.89 15.46
CA MET A 31 17.80 -4.94 14.36
C MET A 31 18.17 -3.52 13.92
N PRO A 32 19.45 -3.21 13.65
CA PRO A 32 19.84 -1.91 13.13
C PRO A 32 19.30 -1.70 11.70
N TYR A 33 19.15 -0.44 11.32
CA TYR A 33 18.91 -0.11 9.91
C TYR A 33 20.08 -0.62 9.06
N GLY A 34 19.79 -1.37 8.01
CA GLY A 34 20.83 -2.07 7.26
C GLY A 34 20.44 -2.48 5.85
N TYR A 35 21.32 -3.27 5.23
CA TYR A 35 21.20 -3.70 3.83
C TYR A 35 19.88 -4.45 3.55
N ILE A 36 19.40 -5.26 4.50
CA ILE A 36 18.14 -6.02 4.35
C ILE A 36 16.95 -5.06 4.16
N HIS A 37 16.87 -4.02 4.98
CA HIS A 37 15.78 -3.05 4.92
C HIS A 37 15.78 -2.28 3.58
N MET A 38 16.97 -1.81 3.16
CA MET A 38 17.15 -1.10 1.88
C MET A 38 16.84 -1.99 0.67
N THR A 39 17.32 -3.23 0.66
CA THR A 39 17.11 -4.17 -0.46
C THR A 39 15.64 -4.53 -0.62
N ILE A 40 14.95 -4.83 0.48
CA ILE A 40 13.51 -5.13 0.43
C ILE A 40 12.71 -3.90 -0.04
N GLY A 41 13.03 -2.71 0.48
CA GLY A 41 12.41 -1.46 0.04
C GLY A 41 12.65 -1.16 -1.45
N GLY A 42 13.87 -1.41 -1.93
CA GLY A 42 14.23 -1.26 -3.35
C GLY A 42 13.47 -2.22 -4.26
N ILE A 43 13.44 -3.52 -3.92
CA ILE A 43 12.67 -4.53 -4.67
C ILE A 43 11.18 -4.17 -4.68
N LEU A 44 10.63 -3.80 -3.52
CA LEU A 44 9.24 -3.35 -3.40
C LEU A 44 8.95 -2.16 -4.33
N SER A 45 9.83 -1.14 -4.33
CA SER A 45 9.69 0.05 -5.17
C SER A 45 9.65 -0.29 -6.65
N ILE A 46 10.49 -1.22 -7.11
CA ILE A 46 10.49 -1.69 -8.51
C ILE A 46 9.17 -2.39 -8.84
N VAL A 47 8.74 -3.34 -8.01
CA VAL A 47 7.50 -4.10 -8.24
C VAL A 47 6.28 -3.18 -8.21
N MET A 48 6.22 -2.24 -7.26
CA MET A 48 5.17 -1.22 -7.18
C MET A 48 5.16 -0.33 -8.41
N SER A 49 6.31 0.10 -8.91
CA SER A 49 6.40 0.91 -10.13
C SER A 49 5.82 0.17 -11.34
N VAL A 50 6.16 -1.11 -11.52
CA VAL A 50 5.60 -1.97 -12.57
C VAL A 50 4.08 -2.11 -12.40
N HIS A 51 3.60 -2.34 -11.17
CA HIS A 51 2.18 -2.43 -10.87
C HIS A 51 1.44 -1.14 -11.22
N MET A 52 1.95 0.00 -10.76
CA MET A 52 1.34 1.31 -10.98
C MET A 52 1.26 1.68 -12.46
N LEU A 53 2.36 1.57 -13.20
CA LEU A 53 2.39 1.90 -14.63
C LEU A 53 1.43 1.01 -15.42
N SER A 54 1.44 -0.30 -15.16
CA SER A 54 0.54 -1.23 -15.85
C SER A 54 -0.93 -1.05 -15.46
N ALA A 55 -1.22 -0.70 -14.20
CA ALA A 55 -2.56 -0.42 -13.71
C ALA A 55 -3.12 0.88 -14.27
N ILE A 56 -2.33 1.97 -14.30
CA ILE A 56 -2.73 3.26 -14.90
C ILE A 56 -2.99 3.08 -16.40
N PHE A 57 -2.09 2.41 -17.13
CA PHE A 57 -2.29 2.16 -18.55
C PHE A 57 -3.58 1.37 -18.81
N LEU A 58 -3.84 0.33 -18.01
CA LEU A 58 -5.08 -0.45 -18.12
C LEU A 58 -6.32 0.39 -17.77
N MET A 59 -6.24 1.25 -16.75
CA MET A 59 -7.32 2.16 -16.35
C MET A 59 -7.66 3.14 -17.48
N VAL A 60 -6.66 3.78 -18.09
CA VAL A 60 -6.84 4.70 -19.22
C VAL A 60 -7.45 3.98 -20.42
N LYS A 61 -6.91 2.81 -20.78
CA LYS A 61 -7.43 1.99 -21.89
C LYS A 61 -8.89 1.57 -21.68
N ASN A 62 -9.26 1.16 -20.47
CA ASN A 62 -10.64 0.78 -20.15
C ASN A 62 -11.57 1.99 -20.24
N ARG A 63 -11.14 3.16 -19.73
CA ARG A 63 -11.94 4.40 -19.76
C ARG A 63 -12.16 4.91 -21.19
N GLN A 64 -11.20 4.74 -22.09
CA GLN A 64 -11.34 5.12 -23.50
C GLN A 64 -12.35 4.23 -24.24
N ARG A 65 -12.42 2.94 -23.89
CA ARG A 65 -13.32 1.97 -24.52
C ARG A 65 -14.76 2.08 -24.02
N ASP A 66 -14.94 2.44 -22.74
CA ASP A 66 -16.26 2.43 -22.10
C ASP A 66 -16.72 3.84 -21.73
N LYS A 67 -17.15 4.61 -22.75
CA LYS A 67 -17.60 6.00 -22.59
C LYS A 67 -18.87 6.13 -21.73
N GLN A 68 -19.67 5.06 -21.60
CA GLN A 68 -20.91 5.05 -20.82
C GLN A 68 -20.70 4.69 -19.34
N ALA A 69 -19.53 4.18 -18.94
CA ALA A 69 -19.21 3.88 -17.54
C ALA A 69 -19.33 5.08 -16.58
N LYS A 70 -19.32 6.32 -17.10
CA LYS A 70 -19.57 7.55 -16.32
C LYS A 70 -21.01 7.66 -15.81
N GLN A 71 -21.97 6.92 -16.38
CA GLN A 71 -23.40 7.05 -16.07
C GLN A 71 -23.81 6.38 -14.75
N TYR A 72 -22.95 5.57 -14.13
CA TYR A 72 -23.28 4.84 -12.90
C TYR A 72 -22.17 4.91 -11.83
N PRO A 73 -21.87 6.10 -11.28
CA PRO A 73 -20.79 6.26 -10.31
C PRO A 73 -21.03 5.52 -8.99
N GLN A 74 -22.28 5.41 -8.53
CA GLN A 74 -22.63 4.72 -7.28
C GLN A 74 -22.41 3.21 -7.34
N LEU A 75 -22.62 2.58 -8.51
CA LEU A 75 -22.32 1.16 -8.73
C LEU A 75 -20.80 0.88 -8.80
N ASN A 76 -19.99 1.92 -9.01
CA ASN A 76 -18.53 1.81 -9.21
C ASN A 76 -17.70 2.47 -8.11
N MET A 77 -18.29 2.87 -6.99
CA MET A 77 -17.61 3.61 -5.92
C MET A 77 -16.33 2.91 -5.44
N GLY A 78 -16.37 1.58 -5.25
CA GLY A 78 -15.17 0.82 -4.86
C GLY A 78 -14.06 0.83 -5.92
N THR A 79 -14.38 0.96 -7.21
CA THR A 79 -13.38 1.12 -8.26
C THR A 79 -12.80 2.53 -8.27
N VAL A 80 -13.64 3.54 -8.04
CA VAL A 80 -13.19 4.94 -7.92
C VAL A 80 -12.25 5.10 -6.74
N ILE A 81 -12.64 4.63 -5.54
CA ILE A 81 -11.79 4.69 -4.35
C ILE A 81 -10.46 3.97 -4.60
N GLN A 82 -10.49 2.76 -5.17
CA GLN A 82 -9.27 2.02 -5.50
C GLN A 82 -8.35 2.78 -6.47
N SER A 83 -8.91 3.43 -7.50
CA SER A 83 -8.14 4.24 -8.44
C SER A 83 -7.54 5.48 -7.77
N VAL A 84 -8.33 6.20 -6.97
CA VAL A 84 -7.89 7.41 -6.26
C VAL A 84 -6.80 7.06 -5.25
N THR A 85 -7.03 6.07 -4.37
CA THR A 85 -6.01 5.63 -3.41
C THR A 85 -4.77 5.08 -4.10
N GLY A 86 -4.92 4.40 -5.25
CA GLY A 86 -3.77 3.92 -6.03
C GLY A 86 -2.88 5.05 -6.57
N ILE A 87 -3.48 6.17 -7.00
CA ILE A 87 -2.72 7.37 -7.42
C ILE A 87 -2.03 8.01 -6.22
N PHE A 88 -2.74 8.21 -5.11
CA PHE A 88 -2.16 8.79 -3.89
C PHE A 88 -1.05 7.92 -3.29
N THR A 89 -1.16 6.58 -3.35
CA THR A 89 -0.08 5.66 -2.97
C THR A 89 1.21 5.97 -3.74
N GLY A 90 1.11 6.30 -5.02
CA GLY A 90 2.27 6.72 -5.83
C GLY A 90 2.92 8.01 -5.35
N ILE A 91 2.10 9.02 -5.08
CA ILE A 91 2.58 10.32 -4.60
C ILE A 91 3.25 10.13 -3.23
N PHE A 92 2.60 9.43 -2.31
CA PHE A 92 3.12 9.20 -0.97
C PHE A 92 4.34 8.27 -0.96
N LEU A 93 4.49 7.35 -1.92
CA LEU A 93 5.73 6.57 -2.07
C LEU A 93 6.93 7.49 -2.35
N LEU A 94 6.78 8.50 -3.21
CA LEU A 94 7.85 9.46 -3.47
C LEU A 94 8.16 10.30 -2.22
N VAL A 95 7.12 10.72 -1.49
CA VAL A 95 7.27 11.46 -0.24
C VAL A 95 7.98 10.60 0.81
N HIS A 96 7.59 9.33 0.98
CA HIS A 96 8.19 8.34 1.88
C HIS A 96 9.70 8.21 1.65
N ILE A 97 10.11 7.99 0.39
CA ILE A 97 11.52 7.90 0.03
C ILE A 97 12.24 9.22 0.33
N LEU A 98 11.63 10.35 0.00
CA LEU A 98 12.22 11.66 0.24
C LEU A 98 12.42 11.96 1.73
N VAL A 99 11.44 11.69 2.59
CA VAL A 99 11.57 11.94 4.03
C VAL A 99 12.61 11.03 4.68
N ILE A 100 12.77 9.79 4.21
CA ILE A 100 13.85 8.89 4.64
C ILE A 100 15.23 9.42 4.23
N GLU A 101 15.38 9.97 3.03
CA GLU A 101 16.67 10.53 2.62
C GLU A 101 17.00 11.84 3.35
N LEU A 102 15.98 12.67 3.62
CA LEU A 102 16.15 13.90 4.37
C LEU A 102 16.47 13.65 5.85
N SER A 103 15.91 12.60 6.47
CA SER A 103 16.15 12.28 7.89
C SER A 103 17.61 11.93 8.19
N LYS A 104 18.39 11.56 7.18
CA LYS A 104 19.84 11.31 7.33
C LYS A 104 20.66 12.59 7.49
N ARG A 105 20.07 13.75 7.17
CA ARG A 105 20.77 15.05 7.13
C ARG A 105 20.13 16.10 8.02
N ILE A 106 18.82 15.98 8.24
CA ILE A 106 18.01 16.90 9.01
C ILE A 106 17.56 16.18 10.26
N ASP A 107 17.92 16.74 11.41
CA ASP A 107 17.43 16.30 12.72
C ASP A 107 16.68 17.46 13.39
N GLY A 108 15.68 17.12 14.21
CA GLY A 108 14.87 18.07 14.96
C GLY A 108 13.41 17.66 15.09
N THR A 109 12.78 18.07 16.20
CA THR A 109 11.41 17.68 16.56
C THR A 109 10.38 17.97 15.47
N MET A 110 10.46 19.13 14.82
CA MET A 110 9.53 19.50 13.75
C MET A 110 9.66 18.58 12.53
N PHE A 111 10.90 18.22 12.17
CA PHE A 111 11.14 17.29 11.07
C PHE A 111 10.62 15.89 11.41
N ASN A 112 10.81 15.43 12.65
CA ASN A 112 10.30 14.13 13.10
C ASN A 112 8.77 14.06 13.05
N ILE A 113 8.06 15.15 13.40
CA ILE A 113 6.59 15.23 13.26
C ILE A 113 6.18 15.10 11.79
N ILE A 114 6.86 15.80 10.88
CA ILE A 114 6.61 15.72 9.43
C ILE A 114 6.87 14.30 8.92
N TYR A 115 7.98 13.69 9.32
CA TYR A 115 8.35 12.31 8.97
C TYR A 115 7.25 11.34 9.38
N VAL A 116 6.87 11.33 10.67
CA VAL A 116 5.83 10.42 11.21
C VAL A 116 4.49 10.65 10.52
N SER A 117 4.12 11.91 10.26
CA SER A 117 2.87 12.25 9.56
C SER A 117 2.85 11.73 8.12
N ALA A 118 3.97 11.88 7.39
CA ALA A 118 4.10 11.40 6.03
C ALA A 118 4.02 9.87 5.97
N GLU A 119 4.72 9.16 6.86
CA GLU A 119 4.67 7.70 6.98
C GLU A 119 3.25 7.21 7.29
N PHE A 120 2.56 7.86 8.23
CA PHE A 120 1.20 7.51 8.60
C PHE A 120 0.21 7.69 7.45
N LEU A 121 0.27 8.82 6.74
CA LEU A 121 -0.59 9.09 5.58
C LEU A 121 -0.32 8.10 4.45
N PHE A 122 0.94 7.74 4.23
CA PHE A 122 1.32 6.74 3.25
C PHE A 122 0.72 5.37 3.60
N LEU A 123 0.94 4.91 4.84
CA LEU A 123 0.45 3.62 5.30
C LEU A 123 -1.07 3.53 5.27
N LEU A 124 -1.76 4.59 5.71
CA LEU A 124 -3.21 4.69 5.65
C LEU A 124 -3.72 4.59 4.21
N THR A 125 -3.08 5.31 3.28
CA THR A 125 -3.47 5.30 1.86
C THR A 125 -3.27 3.92 1.24
N VAL A 126 -2.13 3.27 1.50
CA VAL A 126 -1.86 1.90 1.06
C VAL A 126 -2.87 0.93 1.67
N GLY A 127 -3.15 1.05 2.97
CA GLY A 127 -4.15 0.24 3.67
C GLY A 127 -5.54 0.36 3.04
N LEU A 128 -6.01 1.58 2.77
CA LEU A 128 -7.28 1.81 2.08
C LEU A 128 -7.31 1.23 0.66
N HIS A 129 -6.19 1.34 -0.06
CA HIS A 129 -6.04 0.73 -1.38
C HIS A 129 -6.17 -0.80 -1.29
N MET A 130 -5.42 -1.42 -0.38
CA MET A 130 -5.38 -2.87 -0.14
C MET A 130 -6.71 -3.42 0.34
N ALA A 131 -7.43 -2.69 1.21
CA ALA A 131 -8.72 -3.11 1.75
C ALA A 131 -9.75 -3.40 0.65
N ILE A 132 -9.65 -2.70 -0.48
CA ILE A 132 -10.52 -2.88 -1.65
C ILE A 132 -9.89 -3.80 -2.69
N SER A 133 -8.58 -3.67 -2.93
CA SER A 133 -7.91 -4.37 -4.03
C SER A 133 -7.61 -5.84 -3.70
N VAL A 134 -7.26 -6.16 -2.45
CA VAL A 134 -6.93 -7.53 -2.03
C VAL A 134 -8.13 -8.47 -2.19
N PRO A 135 -9.34 -8.18 -1.68
CA PRO A 135 -10.50 -9.05 -1.92
C PRO A 135 -10.79 -9.29 -3.41
N LYS A 136 -10.65 -8.26 -4.25
CA LYS A 136 -10.81 -8.37 -5.71
C LYS A 136 -9.72 -9.22 -6.36
N LEU A 137 -8.49 -9.17 -5.83
CA LEU A 137 -7.38 -10.01 -6.27
C LEU A 137 -7.69 -11.48 -5.99
N PHE A 138 -8.20 -11.81 -4.80
CA PHE A 138 -8.59 -13.18 -4.45
C PHE A 138 -9.74 -13.73 -5.31
N ILE A 139 -10.69 -12.88 -5.73
CA ILE A 139 -11.68 -13.25 -6.77
C ILE A 139 -10.97 -13.53 -8.11
N SER A 140 -10.09 -12.62 -8.53
CA SER A 140 -9.40 -12.71 -9.83
C SER A 140 -8.48 -13.93 -9.94
N MET A 141 -7.94 -14.40 -8.81
CA MET A 141 -7.14 -15.62 -8.70
C MET A 141 -7.98 -16.90 -8.54
N GLY A 142 -9.30 -16.78 -8.45
CA GLY A 142 -10.21 -17.92 -8.32
C GLY A 142 -10.26 -18.56 -6.93
N VAL A 143 -9.72 -17.89 -5.90
CA VAL A 143 -9.77 -18.35 -4.51
C VAL A 143 -11.19 -18.20 -3.95
N ILE A 144 -11.82 -17.05 -4.21
CA ILE A 144 -13.22 -16.80 -3.85
C ILE A 144 -14.11 -17.21 -5.01
N LYS A 145 -14.69 -18.41 -4.94
CA LYS A 145 -15.58 -18.96 -5.98
C LYS A 145 -17.05 -18.61 -5.76
N LYS A 146 -17.46 -18.43 -4.50
CA LYS A 146 -18.86 -18.16 -4.13
C LYS A 146 -19.03 -16.73 -3.66
N ARG A 147 -20.10 -16.07 -4.12
CA ARG A 147 -20.43 -14.67 -3.79
C ARG A 147 -20.69 -14.48 -2.28
N GLU A 148 -21.24 -15.48 -1.61
CA GLU A 148 -21.54 -15.47 -0.17
C GLU A 148 -20.29 -15.30 0.72
N ASN A 149 -19.12 -15.74 0.25
CA ASN A 149 -17.86 -15.65 1.02
C ASN A 149 -17.18 -14.28 0.90
N TYR A 150 -17.60 -13.45 -0.07
CA TYR A 150 -16.95 -12.18 -0.35
C TYR A 150 -17.05 -11.16 0.81
N PRO A 151 -18.22 -10.97 1.47
CA PRO A 151 -18.31 -10.07 2.61
C PRO A 151 -17.43 -10.49 3.80
N LEU A 152 -17.34 -11.81 4.06
CA LEU A 152 -16.47 -12.34 5.12
C LEU A 152 -14.99 -12.02 4.82
N PHE A 153 -14.57 -12.20 3.57
CA PHE A 153 -13.20 -11.93 3.15
C PHE A 153 -12.83 -10.44 3.21
N ILE A 154 -13.77 -9.56 2.83
CA ILE A 154 -13.62 -8.12 3.01
C ILE A 154 -13.41 -7.78 4.48
N ARG A 155 -14.26 -8.28 5.38
CA ARG A 155 -14.15 -8.02 6.82
C ARG A 155 -12.82 -8.52 7.38
N GLY A 156 -12.40 -9.73 7.00
CA GLY A 156 -11.11 -10.28 7.40
C GLY A 156 -9.94 -9.42 6.93
N THR A 157 -10.00 -8.90 5.70
CA THR A 157 -8.98 -7.98 5.17
C THR A 157 -8.92 -6.68 5.98
N TYR A 158 -10.07 -6.08 6.31
CA TYR A 158 -10.11 -4.88 7.16
C TYR A 158 -9.49 -5.12 8.53
N VAL A 159 -9.86 -6.21 9.21
CA VAL A 159 -9.30 -6.55 10.53
C VAL A 159 -7.79 -6.77 10.44
N PHE A 160 -7.33 -7.52 9.45
CA PHE A 160 -5.90 -7.74 9.23
C PHE A 160 -5.14 -6.43 9.01
N LEU A 161 -5.62 -5.56 8.12
CA LEU A 161 -4.96 -4.28 7.85
C LEU A 161 -5.00 -3.32 9.05
N ALA A 162 -6.06 -3.37 9.87
CA ALA A 162 -6.13 -2.60 11.10
C ALA A 162 -5.06 -3.06 12.11
N LEU A 163 -4.88 -4.38 12.28
CA LEU A 163 -3.82 -4.93 13.14
C LEU A 163 -2.43 -4.52 12.65
N VAL A 164 -2.21 -4.61 11.33
CA VAL A 164 -0.97 -4.18 10.68
C VAL A 164 -0.67 -2.70 10.95
N LEU A 165 -1.68 -1.83 10.83
CA LEU A 165 -1.58 -0.40 11.13
C LEU A 165 -1.25 -0.14 12.60
N VAL A 166 -1.96 -0.79 13.53
CA VAL A 166 -1.73 -0.63 14.98
C VAL A 166 -0.32 -1.09 15.36
N MET A 167 0.14 -2.22 14.83
CA MET A 167 1.47 -2.74 15.10
C MET A 167 2.56 -1.78 14.60
N TYR A 168 2.42 -1.26 13.38
CA TYR A 168 3.37 -0.30 12.83
C TYR A 168 3.39 0.99 13.65
N MET A 169 2.23 1.58 13.94
CA MET A 169 2.14 2.82 14.73
C MET A 169 2.69 2.64 16.14
N GLY A 170 2.40 1.52 16.80
CA GLY A 170 2.96 1.19 18.11
C GLY A 170 4.49 1.14 18.06
N SER A 171 5.05 0.46 17.06
CA SER A 171 6.51 0.37 16.89
C SER A 171 7.16 1.74 16.63
N GLN A 172 6.55 2.57 15.79
CA GLN A 172 7.05 3.91 15.49
C GLN A 172 7.00 4.83 16.72
N ILE A 173 5.91 4.79 17.50
CA ILE A 173 5.81 5.56 18.75
C ILE A 173 6.89 5.12 19.74
N MET A 174 7.11 3.81 19.91
CA MET A 174 8.17 3.30 20.79
C MET A 174 9.55 3.81 20.37
N PHE A 175 9.84 3.80 19.07
CA PHE A 175 11.13 4.24 18.53
C PHE A 175 11.44 5.71 18.84
N TRP A 176 10.43 6.59 18.77
CA TRP A 176 10.62 8.03 18.98
C TRP A 176 10.38 8.49 20.43
N ALA A 177 9.82 7.63 21.27
CA ALA A 177 9.63 7.88 22.70
C ALA A 177 10.80 7.37 23.57
N ALA A 178 11.64 6.49 23.02
CA ALA A 178 12.87 5.98 23.64
C ALA A 178 14.03 6.96 23.48
#